data_AF-A0A6P0UCP0-F1
#
_entry.id   AF-A0A6P0UCP0-F1
#
_cell.length_a   1.000
_cell.length_b   1.000
_cell.length_c   1.000
_cell.angle_alpha   90.00
_cell.angle_beta   90.00
_cell.angle_gamma   90.00
#
_symmetry.space_group_name_H-M   'P 1'
#
loop_
_entity.id
_entity.type
_entity.pdbx_description
1 polymer ?
#
loop_
_entity_poly.entity_id
_entity_poly.type
_entity_poly.pdbx_seq_one_letter_code
_entity_poly.pdbx_strand_id
1 'polypeptide(L)'
;TDENATFYSDRSYDVTKLEPVVAKPHSPDNKELARNCRDVKIDRVYIGSCTGGKISDFLHAAKLIKGHQVKVPTYLVPATQKVYEDLFSLKHDGKTLSEIFLDAGCIEPAAPSCAACLGGPKDTFGRLNEPEVCVSTTNRNFPGRMGNKQAQVYLASPYTAAASALTGYVTDPREFM
;
A
#
# COMPACT_ATOMS: atom_id res chain seq x y z
N THR A 1 6.27 -30.77 3.52
CA THR A 1 6.65 -31.29 4.84
C THR A 1 6.55 -32.80 4.75
N ASP A 2 7.17 -33.54 5.66
CA ASP A 2 6.85 -34.97 5.78
C ASP A 2 5.40 -35.13 6.25
N GLU A 3 4.73 -36.19 5.81
CA GLU A 3 3.31 -36.45 6.12
C GLU A 3 3.07 -36.60 7.63
N ASN A 4 4.08 -37.07 8.39
CA ASN A 4 4.01 -37.31 9.83
C ASN A 4 4.68 -36.22 10.67
N ALA A 5 4.88 -35.02 10.12
CA ALA A 5 5.45 -33.92 10.87
C ALA A 5 4.50 -33.48 12.00
N THR A 6 5.01 -33.37 13.23
CA THR A 6 4.28 -32.86 14.38
C THR A 6 4.50 -31.36 14.57
N PHE A 7 3.44 -30.61 14.88
CA PHE A 7 3.50 -29.16 15.09
C PHE A 7 3.11 -28.79 16.52
N TYR A 8 3.72 -27.73 17.07
CA TYR A 8 3.34 -27.17 18.38
C TYR A 8 1.91 -26.59 18.37
N SER A 9 1.48 -26.03 17.23
CA SER A 9 0.13 -25.51 17.02
C SER A 9 -0.25 -25.73 15.56
N ASP A 10 -1.48 -26.22 15.34
CA ASP A 10 -2.13 -26.29 14.03
C ASP A 10 -3.26 -25.25 13.98
N ARG A 11 -3.34 -24.48 12.90
CA ARG A 11 -4.38 -23.47 12.68
C ARG A 11 -4.84 -23.53 11.23
N SER A 12 -6.14 -23.72 11.04
CA SER A 12 -6.79 -23.72 9.73
C SER A 12 -7.60 -22.43 9.52
N TYR A 13 -7.49 -21.84 8.33
CA TYR A 13 -8.19 -20.61 7.97
C TYR A 13 -9.03 -20.81 6.70
N ASP A 14 -10.31 -20.46 6.78
CA ASP A 14 -11.20 -20.45 5.62
C ASP A 14 -11.06 -19.13 4.85
N VAL A 15 -10.36 -19.19 3.71
CA VAL A 15 -10.04 -18.00 2.91
C VAL A 15 -11.27 -17.32 2.33
N THR A 16 -12.41 -18.03 2.21
CA THR A 16 -13.65 -17.47 1.65
C THR A 16 -14.33 -16.49 2.61
N LYS A 17 -13.95 -16.53 3.91
CA LYS A 17 -14.45 -15.64 4.96
C LYS A 17 -13.53 -14.45 5.21
N LEU A 18 -12.39 -14.36 4.52
CA LEU A 18 -11.46 -13.25 4.68
C LEU A 18 -12.01 -12.00 3.97
N GLU A 19 -11.98 -10.89 4.69
CA GLU A 19 -12.36 -9.58 4.19
C GLU A 19 -11.14 -8.65 4.17
N PRO A 20 -11.15 -7.58 3.36
CA PRO A 20 -10.09 -6.59 3.41
C PRO A 20 -9.93 -6.00 4.82
N VAL A 21 -8.70 -6.05 5.32
CA VAL A 21 -8.31 -5.52 6.64
C VAL A 21 -7.26 -4.43 6.50
N VAL A 22 -7.18 -3.60 7.52
CA VAL A 22 -6.07 -2.69 7.77
C VAL A 22 -5.47 -2.97 9.15
N ALA A 23 -4.16 -2.79 9.30
CA ALA A 23 -3.55 -2.67 10.63
C ALA A 23 -3.52 -1.20 11.02
N LYS A 24 -4.32 -0.83 12.03
CA LYS A 24 -4.40 0.52 12.56
C LYS A 24 -3.10 0.89 13.29
N PRO A 25 -2.76 2.18 13.38
CA PRO A 25 -1.63 2.63 14.19
C PRO A 25 -1.77 2.16 15.66
N HIS A 26 -0.71 1.91 16.41
CA HIS A 26 0.70 1.87 16.02
C HIS A 26 1.29 0.45 16.12
N SER A 27 0.46 -0.57 15.84
CA SER A 27 0.88 -1.97 15.89
C SER A 27 0.39 -2.73 14.65
N PRO A 28 1.25 -3.55 14.00
CA PRO A 28 0.81 -4.44 12.93
C PRO A 28 -0.29 -5.42 13.35
N ASP A 29 -0.38 -5.74 14.65
CA ASP A 29 -1.40 -6.64 15.19
C ASP A 29 -2.74 -5.94 15.48
N ASN A 30 -2.80 -4.60 15.43
CA ASN A 30 -4.01 -3.81 15.66
C ASN A 30 -4.92 -3.83 14.41
N LYS A 31 -5.39 -5.02 14.05
CA LYS A 31 -6.20 -5.27 12.85
C LYS A 31 -7.64 -4.77 13.01
N GLU A 32 -8.19 -4.26 11.91
CA GLU A 32 -9.60 -3.87 11.78
C GLU A 32 -10.05 -4.13 10.35
N LEU A 33 -11.35 -4.34 10.14
CA LEU A 33 -11.90 -4.42 8.78
C LEU A 33 -11.80 -3.05 8.10
N ALA A 34 -11.38 -3.00 6.83
CA ALA A 34 -11.25 -1.74 6.11
C ALA A 34 -12.56 -0.92 6.10
N ARG A 35 -13.71 -1.59 5.91
CA ARG A 35 -15.04 -0.96 5.95
C ARG A 35 -15.39 -0.27 7.28
N ASN A 36 -14.78 -0.70 8.39
CA ASN A 36 -15.02 -0.12 9.72
C ASN A 36 -14.20 1.15 9.96
N CYS A 37 -13.26 1.47 9.07
CA CYS A 37 -12.38 2.64 9.17
C CYS A 37 -12.73 3.76 8.18
N ARG A 38 -13.92 3.71 7.56
CA ARG A 38 -14.34 4.62 6.47
C ARG A 38 -14.38 6.11 6.85
N ASP A 39 -14.46 6.42 8.14
CA ASP A 39 -14.43 7.77 8.71
C ASP A 39 -13.00 8.32 8.88
N VAL A 40 -11.98 7.47 8.73
CA VAL A 40 -10.57 7.86 8.81
C VAL A 40 -10.18 8.58 7.52
N LYS A 41 -10.16 9.92 7.59
CA LYS A 41 -9.57 10.77 6.55
C LYS A 41 -8.06 10.54 6.48
N ILE A 42 -7.53 10.45 5.26
CA ILE A 42 -6.10 10.24 5.01
C ILE A 42 -5.50 11.44 4.28
N ASP A 43 -4.22 11.66 4.48
CA ASP A 43 -3.45 12.72 3.83
C ASP A 43 -2.57 12.17 2.70
N ARG A 44 -2.25 10.87 2.73
CA ARG A 44 -1.29 10.25 1.82
C ARG A 44 -1.55 8.76 1.59
N VAL A 45 -1.19 8.29 0.41
CA VAL A 45 -1.02 6.86 0.13
C VAL A 45 0.42 6.53 -0.27
N TYR A 46 0.91 5.38 0.17
CA TYR A 46 2.22 4.84 -0.19
C TYR A 46 2.09 3.39 -0.65
N ILE A 47 2.37 3.13 -1.93
CA ILE A 47 2.39 1.79 -2.53
C ILE A 47 3.83 1.43 -2.89
N GLY A 48 4.40 0.50 -2.16
CA GLY A 48 5.80 0.09 -2.29
C GLY A 48 6.30 -0.67 -1.06
N SER A 49 7.63 -0.80 -0.94
CA SER A 49 8.36 -1.65 0.02
C SER A 49 8.61 -3.07 -0.49
N CYS A 50 9.47 -3.82 0.20
CA CYS A 50 9.69 -5.25 -0.06
C CYS A 50 8.40 -6.10 0.06
N THR A 51 7.39 -5.60 0.78
CA THR A 51 6.11 -6.28 1.00
C THR A 51 5.00 -5.87 0.03
N GLY A 52 5.09 -4.69 -0.58
CA GLY A 52 4.01 -4.13 -1.41
C GLY A 52 4.48 -3.44 -2.69
N GLY A 53 5.71 -3.73 -3.13
CA GLY A 53 6.34 -3.14 -4.30
C GLY A 53 6.68 -4.19 -5.37
N LYS A 54 5.98 -5.32 -5.42
CA LYS A 54 6.11 -6.32 -6.49
C LYS A 54 5.26 -5.90 -7.68
N ILE A 55 5.56 -6.43 -8.87
CA ILE A 55 4.79 -6.08 -10.07
C ILE A 55 3.29 -6.44 -9.95
N SER A 56 2.96 -7.53 -9.25
CA SER A 56 1.56 -7.90 -8.95
C SER A 56 0.85 -6.83 -8.12
N ASP A 57 1.55 -6.18 -7.19
CA ASP A 57 0.98 -5.15 -6.31
C ASP A 57 0.59 -3.91 -7.12
N PHE A 58 1.47 -3.49 -8.03
CA PHE A 58 1.18 -2.39 -8.94
C PHE A 58 0.10 -2.74 -9.97
N LEU A 59 0.05 -3.98 -10.48
CA LEU A 59 -1.05 -4.43 -11.32
C LEU A 59 -2.40 -4.37 -10.59
N HIS A 60 -2.44 -4.80 -9.33
CA HIS A 60 -3.63 -4.71 -8.49
C HIS A 60 -4.08 -3.26 -8.27
N ALA A 61 -3.14 -2.36 -7.95
CA ALA A 61 -3.43 -0.94 -7.78
C ALA A 61 -3.89 -0.28 -9.09
N ALA A 62 -3.23 -0.57 -10.21
CA ALA A 62 -3.54 0.00 -11.52
C ALA A 62 -4.95 -0.38 -12.00
N LYS A 63 -5.41 -1.61 -11.73
CA LYS A 63 -6.78 -2.05 -12.08
C LYS A 63 -7.86 -1.16 -11.47
N LEU A 64 -7.68 -0.72 -10.23
CA LEU A 64 -8.63 0.15 -9.54
C LEU A 64 -8.46 1.61 -9.95
N ILE A 65 -7.21 2.07 -10.08
CA ILE A 65 -6.88 3.48 -10.34
C ILE A 65 -7.20 3.89 -11.79
N LYS A 66 -7.12 2.98 -12.75
CA LYS A 66 -7.32 3.27 -14.18
C LYS A 66 -8.66 3.98 -14.42
N GLY A 67 -8.59 5.12 -15.09
CA GLY A 67 -9.76 5.93 -15.44
C GLY A 67 -10.28 6.84 -14.31
N HIS A 68 -9.62 6.85 -13.15
CA HIS A 68 -9.98 7.68 -12.01
C HIS A 68 -8.86 8.68 -11.67
N GLN A 69 -9.13 9.58 -10.72
CA GLN A 69 -8.16 10.55 -10.19
C GLN A 69 -7.97 10.30 -8.69
N VAL A 70 -6.72 10.29 -8.23
CA VAL A 70 -6.43 10.21 -6.79
C VAL A 70 -6.75 11.55 -6.11
N LYS A 71 -7.26 11.48 -4.88
CA LYS A 71 -7.60 12.67 -4.08
C LYS A 71 -6.49 13.10 -3.13
N VAL A 72 -5.51 12.23 -2.91
CA VAL A 72 -4.37 12.47 -2.01
C VAL A 72 -3.05 12.09 -2.70
N PRO A 73 -1.93 12.74 -2.35
CA PRO A 73 -0.61 12.36 -2.82
C PRO A 73 -0.35 10.87 -2.67
N THR A 74 -0.08 10.21 -3.80
CA THR A 74 0.10 8.75 -3.87
C THR A 74 1.50 8.45 -4.37
N TYR A 75 2.32 7.89 -3.49
CA TYR A 75 3.73 7.57 -3.75
C TYR A 75 3.88 6.12 -4.21
N LEU A 76 4.70 5.91 -5.24
CA LEU A 76 4.95 4.61 -5.84
C LEU A 76 6.45 4.26 -5.70
N VAL A 77 6.76 3.16 -5.03
CA VAL A 77 8.15 2.73 -4.77
C VAL A 77 8.32 1.24 -5.09
N PRO A 78 8.82 0.89 -6.29
CA PRO A 78 9.04 -0.49 -6.67
C PRO A 78 10.14 -1.16 -5.85
N ALA A 79 10.00 -2.46 -5.61
CA ALA A 79 10.92 -3.19 -4.75
C ALA A 79 12.28 -3.48 -5.40
N THR A 80 12.34 -3.52 -6.73
CA THR A 80 13.55 -3.85 -7.49
C THR A 80 13.61 -3.05 -8.79
N GLN A 81 14.80 -3.00 -9.39
CA GLN A 81 15.02 -2.37 -10.70
C GLN A 81 14.17 -3.02 -11.81
N LYS A 82 14.04 -4.36 -11.78
CA LYS A 82 13.17 -5.08 -12.71
C LYS A 82 11.71 -4.66 -12.59
N VAL A 83 11.19 -4.50 -11.37
CA VAL A 83 9.81 -4.04 -11.17
C VAL A 83 9.65 -2.58 -11.63
N TYR A 84 10.65 -1.73 -11.36
CA TYR A 84 10.66 -0.36 -11.87
C TYR A 84 10.53 -0.35 -13.40
N GLU A 85 11.38 -1.10 -14.12
CA GLU A 85 11.31 -1.23 -15.59
C GLU A 85 9.97 -1.80 -16.08
N ASP A 86 9.40 -2.75 -15.33
CA ASP A 86 8.09 -3.33 -15.63
C ASP A 86 6.96 -2.31 -15.54
N LEU A 87 7.05 -1.31 -14.66
CA LEU A 87 6.05 -0.23 -14.61
C LEU A 87 5.96 0.54 -15.92
N PHE A 88 7.10 0.72 -16.61
CA PHE A 88 7.18 1.49 -17.85
C PHE A 88 7.02 0.63 -19.11
N SER A 89 6.96 -0.70 -18.99
CA SER A 89 6.91 -1.61 -20.14
C SER A 89 5.68 -2.53 -20.16
N LEU A 90 5.23 -3.01 -19.00
CA LEU A 90 4.03 -3.83 -18.91
C LEU A 90 2.79 -2.97 -19.09
N LYS A 91 1.87 -3.47 -19.90
CA LYS A 91 0.63 -2.79 -20.23
C LYS A 91 -0.57 -3.47 -19.59
N HIS A 92 -1.52 -2.64 -19.16
CA HIS A 92 -2.86 -3.04 -18.80
C HIS A 92 -3.84 -2.23 -19.66
N ASP A 93 -4.61 -2.92 -20.50
CA ASP A 93 -5.56 -2.33 -21.44
C ASP A 93 -4.94 -1.23 -22.33
N GLY A 94 -3.76 -1.50 -22.87
CA GLY A 94 -3.09 -0.65 -23.86
C GLY A 94 -2.18 0.44 -23.30
N LYS A 95 -2.29 0.77 -22.01
CA LYS A 95 -1.43 1.74 -21.31
C LYS A 95 -0.41 1.04 -20.42
N THR A 96 0.79 1.59 -20.28
CA THR A 96 1.76 1.11 -19.29
C THR A 96 1.23 1.35 -17.87
N LEU A 97 1.74 0.63 -16.87
CA LEU A 97 1.34 0.88 -15.49
C LEU A 97 1.73 2.30 -15.05
N SER A 98 2.90 2.79 -15.46
CA SER A 98 3.32 4.16 -15.20
C SER A 98 2.38 5.20 -15.81
N GLU A 99 1.94 5.01 -17.06
CA GLU A 99 0.94 5.88 -17.70
C GLU A 99 -0.37 5.89 -16.91
N ILE A 100 -0.88 4.72 -16.50
CA ILE A 100 -2.11 4.62 -15.70
C ILE A 100 -2.00 5.42 -14.40
N PHE A 101 -0.87 5.29 -13.70
CA PHE A 101 -0.66 6.00 -12.44
C PHE A 101 -0.49 7.50 -12.62
N LEU A 102 0.29 7.93 -13.61
CA LEU A 102 0.51 9.34 -13.92
C LEU A 102 -0.78 10.02 -14.39
N ASP A 103 -1.56 9.35 -15.24
CA ASP A 103 -2.86 9.84 -15.70
C ASP A 103 -3.83 10.07 -14.54
N ALA A 104 -3.74 9.25 -13.48
CA ALA A 104 -4.56 9.38 -12.29
C ALA A 104 -4.06 10.42 -11.28
N GLY A 105 -2.92 11.07 -11.54
CA GLY A 105 -2.31 12.05 -10.64
C GLY A 105 -1.42 11.47 -9.53
N CYS A 106 -1.01 10.21 -9.64
CA CYS A 106 0.02 9.67 -8.74
C CYS A 106 1.37 10.37 -8.98
N ILE A 107 2.22 10.37 -7.95
CA ILE A 107 3.60 10.83 -8.07
C ILE A 107 4.37 9.82 -8.93
N GLU A 108 5.25 10.32 -9.79
CA GLU A 108 6.09 9.48 -10.64
C GLU A 108 6.81 8.39 -9.82
N PRO A 109 6.83 7.12 -10.30
CA PRO A 109 7.53 6.06 -9.58
C PRO A 109 8.97 6.42 -9.28
N ALA A 110 9.37 6.29 -8.02
CA ALA A 110 10.77 6.52 -7.65
C ALA A 110 11.66 5.33 -8.04
N ALA A 111 12.96 5.60 -8.12
CA ALA A 111 13.96 4.54 -8.18
C ALA A 111 13.80 3.57 -6.99
N PRO A 112 14.03 2.27 -7.20
CA PRO A 112 13.83 1.25 -6.17
C PRO A 112 14.75 1.50 -4.97
N SER A 113 14.15 1.59 -3.79
CA SER A 113 14.88 1.74 -2.52
C SER A 113 13.97 1.39 -1.35
N CYS A 114 14.50 1.42 -0.13
CA CYS A 114 13.64 1.31 1.06
C CYS A 114 12.76 2.55 1.29
N ALA A 115 13.18 3.73 0.78
CA ALA A 115 12.44 5.00 0.86
C ALA A 115 11.77 5.24 2.23
N ALA A 116 10.54 5.76 2.24
CA ALA A 116 9.79 6.04 3.46
C ALA A 116 9.66 4.85 4.41
N CYS A 117 9.71 3.61 3.94
CA CYS A 117 9.56 2.40 4.78
C CYS A 117 10.61 2.34 5.90
N LEU A 118 11.80 2.93 5.72
CA LEU A 118 12.85 2.97 6.74
C LEU A 118 12.81 4.22 7.64
N GLY A 119 12.02 5.24 7.26
CA GLY A 119 11.92 6.50 8.00
C GLY A 119 13.21 7.33 8.02
N GLY A 120 14.01 7.26 6.94
CA GLY A 120 15.33 7.87 6.81
C GLY A 120 15.40 9.40 7.00
N PRO A 121 16.50 10.06 6.56
CA PRO A 121 16.66 11.52 6.66
C PRO A 121 15.51 12.28 5.98
N LYS A 122 15.34 13.58 6.28
CA LYS A 122 14.16 14.38 5.90
C LYS A 122 13.87 14.43 4.38
N ASP A 123 14.89 14.22 3.56
CA ASP A 123 14.87 14.18 2.09
C ASP A 123 14.54 12.77 1.52
N THR A 124 14.34 11.76 2.37
CA THR A 124 13.94 10.42 1.94
C THR A 124 12.61 10.47 1.19
N PHE A 125 12.58 9.91 -0.03
CA PHE A 125 11.38 9.90 -0.87
C PHE A 125 10.17 9.31 -0.14
N GLY A 126 9.05 10.03 -0.18
CA GLY A 126 7.78 9.62 0.44
C GLY A 126 7.76 9.64 1.97
N ARG A 127 8.83 10.11 2.64
CA ARG A 127 8.88 10.23 4.11
C ARG A 127 7.72 11.06 4.63
N LEU A 128 7.11 10.62 5.73
CA LEU A 128 6.11 11.40 6.46
C LEU A 128 6.86 12.45 7.29
N ASN A 129 6.88 13.69 6.80
CA ASN A 129 7.59 14.78 7.47
C ASN A 129 6.74 15.44 8.57
N GLU A 130 5.42 15.42 8.38
CA GLU A 130 4.41 16.03 9.23
C GLU A 130 3.55 14.97 9.94
N PRO A 131 2.70 15.32 10.92
CA PRO A 131 1.77 14.39 11.58
C PRO A 131 0.61 13.95 10.67
N GLU A 132 0.95 13.34 9.53
CA GLU A 132 0.02 12.88 8.48
C GLU A 132 -0.58 11.50 8.80
N VAL A 133 -1.79 11.25 8.29
CA VAL A 133 -2.40 9.92 8.22
C VAL A 133 -2.11 9.29 6.85
N CYS A 134 -1.45 8.14 6.85
CA CYS A 134 -0.99 7.45 5.64
C CYS A 134 -1.53 6.03 5.57
N VAL A 135 -2.09 5.65 4.41
CA VAL A 135 -2.34 4.23 4.08
C VAL A 135 -1.14 3.71 3.30
N SER A 136 -0.55 2.62 3.77
CA SER A 136 0.72 2.12 3.27
C SER A 136 0.72 0.61 3.05
N THR A 137 1.36 0.15 1.98
CA THR A 137 1.62 -1.28 1.73
C THR A 137 2.93 -1.78 2.36
N THR A 138 3.51 -1.00 3.27
CA THR A 138 4.61 -1.45 4.14
C THR A 138 4.12 -2.48 5.15
N ASN A 139 5.00 -2.99 6.02
CA ASN A 139 4.68 -4.04 7.00
C ASN A 139 4.82 -3.62 8.45
N ARG A 140 5.15 -2.35 8.72
CA ARG A 140 5.41 -1.83 10.08
C ARG A 140 4.84 -0.43 10.22
N ASN A 141 4.16 -0.15 11.32
CA ASN A 141 3.51 1.13 11.59
C ASN A 141 3.72 1.66 13.03
N PHE A 142 4.79 1.23 13.70
CA PHE A 142 5.15 1.80 15.00
C PHE A 142 5.49 3.31 14.89
N PRO A 143 5.41 4.08 16.00
CA PRO A 143 5.61 5.52 15.96
C PRO A 143 6.98 5.89 15.36
N GLY A 144 6.97 6.78 14.37
CA GLY A 144 8.19 7.23 13.68
C GLY A 144 8.74 6.27 12.62
N ARG A 145 8.09 5.13 12.38
CA ARG A 145 8.57 4.13 11.41
C ARG A 145 8.84 4.71 10.02
N MET A 146 7.94 5.57 9.55
CA MET A 146 8.01 6.21 8.23
C MET A 146 8.46 7.68 8.27
N GLY A 147 8.98 8.14 9.41
CA GLY A 147 9.45 9.51 9.59
C GLY A 147 8.96 10.15 10.89
N ASN A 148 7.96 11.02 10.80
CA ASN A 148 7.42 11.76 11.93
C ASN A 148 6.82 10.81 12.98
N LYS A 149 7.12 11.05 14.26
CA LYS A 149 6.66 10.21 15.39
C LYS A 149 5.15 10.29 15.63
N GLN A 150 4.51 11.37 15.21
CA GLN A 150 3.08 11.60 15.33
C GLN A 150 2.29 11.16 14.08
N ALA A 151 2.99 10.75 13.00
CA ALA A 151 2.33 10.22 11.83
C ALA A 151 1.62 8.89 12.14
N GLN A 152 0.45 8.71 11.54
CA GLN A 152 -0.41 7.56 11.72
C GLN A 152 -0.42 6.70 10.46
N VAL A 153 0.17 5.50 10.54
CA VAL A 153 0.28 4.61 9.38
C VAL A 153 -0.69 3.43 9.50
N TYR A 154 -1.61 3.33 8.55
CA TYR A 154 -2.51 2.19 8.35
C TYR A 154 -1.87 1.24 7.34
N LEU A 155 -1.56 0.01 7.76
CA LEU A 155 -1.00 -0.99 6.86
C LEU A 155 -2.13 -1.66 6.08
N ALA A 156 -1.99 -1.77 4.77
CA ALA A 156 -3.06 -2.26 3.92
C ALA A 156 -2.54 -3.02 2.69
N SER A 157 -3.44 -3.76 2.04
CA SER A 157 -3.15 -4.37 0.74
C SER A 157 -3.03 -3.29 -0.37
N PRO A 158 -2.41 -3.61 -1.52
CA PRO A 158 -2.36 -2.69 -2.67
C PRO A 158 -3.75 -2.27 -3.17
N TYR A 159 -4.73 -3.17 -3.11
CA TYR A 159 -6.12 -2.87 -3.45
C TYR A 159 -6.72 -1.82 -2.50
N THR A 160 -6.60 -2.04 -1.20
CA THR A 160 -7.10 -1.12 -0.16
C THR A 160 -6.39 0.23 -0.23
N ALA A 161 -5.08 0.25 -0.48
CA ALA A 161 -4.31 1.47 -0.66
C ALA A 161 -4.76 2.26 -1.90
N ALA A 162 -4.96 1.58 -3.03
CA ALA A 162 -5.46 2.19 -4.26
C ALA A 162 -6.87 2.76 -4.09
N ALA A 163 -7.80 2.01 -3.51
CA ALA A 163 -9.16 2.50 -3.23
C ALA A 163 -9.12 3.72 -2.29
N SER A 164 -8.26 3.69 -1.27
CA SER A 164 -8.11 4.81 -0.34
C SER A 164 -7.54 6.06 -1.02
N ALA A 165 -6.65 5.89 -2.01
CA ALA A 165 -6.13 7.01 -2.81
C ALA A 165 -7.24 7.71 -3.60
N LEU A 166 -8.22 6.95 -4.11
CA LEU A 166 -9.34 7.47 -4.89
C LEU A 166 -10.38 8.20 -4.02
N THR A 167 -10.54 7.81 -2.75
CA THR A 167 -11.56 8.40 -1.88
C THR A 167 -11.02 9.46 -0.93
N GLY A 168 -9.73 9.41 -0.57
CA GLY A 168 -9.13 10.23 0.49
C GLY A 168 -9.48 9.75 1.90
N TYR A 169 -10.01 8.53 2.04
CA TYR A 169 -10.33 7.88 3.31
C TYR A 169 -9.88 6.42 3.29
N VAL A 170 -9.69 5.79 4.45
CA VAL A 170 -9.47 4.32 4.48
C VAL A 170 -10.69 3.62 3.86
N THR A 171 -10.47 2.86 2.79
CA THR A 171 -11.58 2.37 1.95
C THR A 171 -11.52 0.88 1.70
N ASP A 172 -12.67 0.22 1.74
CA ASP A 172 -12.80 -1.17 1.33
C ASP A 172 -12.68 -1.27 -0.20
N PRO A 173 -11.71 -2.04 -0.74
CA PRO A 173 -11.48 -2.08 -2.17
C PRO A 173 -12.64 -2.69 -2.97
N ARG A 174 -13.55 -3.43 -2.33
CA ARG A 174 -14.72 -4.03 -3.00
C ARG A 174 -15.69 -3.00 -3.54
N GLU A 175 -15.59 -1.74 -3.12
CA GLU A 175 -16.37 -0.63 -3.69
C GLU A 175 -15.95 -0.30 -5.15
N PHE A 176 -14.81 -0.82 -5.62
CA PHE A 176 -14.24 -0.54 -6.95
C PHE A 176 -14.00 -1.82 -7.79
N MET A 177 -14.45 -2.99 -7.33
CA MET A 177 -14.16 -4.29 -7.97
C MET A 177 -15.38 -4.90 -8.65
#